data_AF-A0A7Z0TJJ1-F1
#
_entry.id   AF-A0A7Z0TJJ1-F1
#
_cell.length_a   1.000
_cell.length_b   1.000
_cell.length_c   1.000
_cell.angle_alpha   90.00
_cell.angle_beta   90.00
_cell.angle_gamma   90.00
#
_symmetry.space_group_name_H-M   'P 1'
#
loop_
_entity.id
_entity.type
_entity.pdbx_description
1 polymer ?
#
loop_
_entity_poly.entity_id
_entity_poly.type
_entity_poly.pdbx_seq_one_letter_code
_entity_poly.pdbx_strand_id
1 'polypeptide(L)'
;MNENSNHPDDEIPTISAVDAIRAKPDMYVGEFPTGALLLARLVETLILLDAAPLRVGRAGAWYSVYAERDWLMRESGVICLDAFQRLIPLPSGGRFYDRAEVMLTALADAVVTSDMSGVTWISGEPDKWPLRADVDLALPLQKGRTVAFHYFKPDPLDG
;
A
#
# COMPACT_ATOMS: atom_id res chain seq x y z
N MET A 1 42.36 18.38 32.83
CA MET A 1 41.88 17.12 32.22
C MET A 1 40.59 17.47 31.50
N ASN A 2 40.66 17.72 30.20
CA ASN A 2 39.49 17.91 29.34
C ASN A 2 39.41 16.67 28.45
N GLU A 3 38.42 15.82 28.69
CA GLU A 3 38.04 14.76 27.74
C GLU A 3 37.24 15.43 26.62
N ASN A 4 37.88 15.57 25.47
CA ASN A 4 37.19 15.87 24.21
C ASN A 4 36.34 14.65 23.83
N SER A 5 35.05 14.70 24.09
CA SER A 5 34.07 13.79 23.47
C SER A 5 33.94 14.14 21.99
N ASN A 6 34.77 13.52 21.16
CA ASN A 6 34.50 13.38 19.73
C ASN A 6 33.47 12.24 19.58
N HIS A 7 32.18 12.56 19.70
CA HIS A 7 31.20 11.77 18.97
C HIS A 7 31.25 12.26 17.53
N PRO A 8 31.78 11.48 16.57
CA PRO A 8 31.50 11.79 15.18
C PRO A 8 29.97 11.83 15.06
N ASP A 9 29.44 12.86 14.40
CA ASP A 9 28.09 12.82 13.85
C ASP A 9 28.08 11.68 12.83
N ASP A 10 28.00 10.45 13.32
CA ASP A 10 27.78 9.27 12.50
C ASP A 10 26.42 9.49 11.85
N GLU A 11 26.44 9.78 10.54
CA GLU A 11 25.23 9.94 9.73
C GLU A 11 24.32 8.74 10.00
N ILE A 12 23.22 8.96 10.74
CA ILE A 12 22.25 7.91 11.01
C ILE A 12 21.68 7.52 9.63
N PRO A 13 21.90 6.28 9.16
CA PRO A 13 21.47 5.90 7.84
C PRO A 13 19.94 6.02 7.75
N THR A 14 19.48 6.90 6.86
CA THR A 14 18.05 7.13 6.67
C THR A 14 17.51 6.03 5.78
N ILE A 15 16.81 5.05 6.38
CA ILE A 15 16.15 3.96 5.66
C ILE A 15 14.78 4.45 5.16
N SER A 16 14.41 4.11 3.93
CA SER A 16 13.08 4.44 3.41
C SER A 16 11.98 3.69 4.19
N ALA A 17 10.76 4.23 4.24
CA ALA A 17 9.64 3.55 4.90
C ALA A 17 9.38 2.16 4.30
N VAL A 18 9.48 2.04 2.97
CA VAL A 18 9.29 0.78 2.25
C VAL A 18 10.35 -0.24 2.65
N ASP A 19 11.62 0.17 2.74
CA ASP A 19 12.71 -0.72 3.11
C ASP A 19 12.65 -1.12 4.59
N ALA A 20 12.24 -0.20 5.46
CA ALA A 20 12.00 -0.48 6.87
C ALA A 20 10.91 -1.55 7.07
N ILE A 21 9.80 -1.44 6.33
CA ILE A 21 8.70 -2.43 6.37
C ILE A 21 9.17 -3.78 5.81
N ARG A 22 9.93 -3.79 4.71
CA ARG A 22 10.48 -5.04 4.13
C ARG A 22 11.43 -5.76 5.08
N ALA A 23 12.24 -5.01 5.84
CA ALA A 23 13.19 -5.57 6.78
C ALA A 23 12.52 -6.25 7.97
N LYS A 24 11.31 -5.82 8.36
CA LYS A 24 10.58 -6.28 9.55
C LYS A 24 9.06 -6.30 9.33
N PRO A 25 8.55 -7.15 8.41
CA PRO A 25 7.14 -7.16 8.03
C PRO A 25 6.22 -7.54 9.19
N ASP A 26 6.70 -8.39 10.09
CA ASP A 26 6.01 -8.86 11.30
C ASP A 26 5.55 -7.71 12.21
N MET A 27 6.33 -6.63 12.30
CA MET A 27 5.96 -5.45 13.10
C MET A 27 4.76 -4.68 12.52
N TYR A 28 4.47 -4.82 11.22
CA TYR A 28 3.43 -4.04 10.54
C TYR A 28 2.18 -4.86 10.23
N VAL A 29 2.36 -6.12 9.84
CA VAL A 29 1.28 -6.98 9.35
C VAL A 29 1.25 -8.35 10.04
N GLY A 30 2.10 -8.60 11.04
CA GLY A 30 2.18 -9.88 11.74
C GLY A 30 3.02 -10.92 11.01
N GLU A 31 3.20 -12.07 11.66
CA GLU A 31 4.20 -13.09 11.31
C GLU A 31 4.00 -13.74 9.93
N PHE A 32 2.75 -13.84 9.46
CA PHE A 32 2.39 -14.49 8.20
C PHE A 32 1.52 -13.58 7.32
N PRO A 33 2.12 -12.60 6.62
CA PRO A 33 1.34 -11.76 5.71
C PRO A 33 0.73 -12.59 4.59
N THR A 34 -0.57 -12.42 4.39
CA THR A 34 -1.30 -12.96 3.25
C THR A 34 -1.88 -11.83 2.42
N GLY A 35 -2.13 -12.06 1.14
CA GLY A 35 -2.79 -11.06 0.29
C GLY A 35 -4.17 -10.67 0.83
N ALA A 36 -4.89 -11.59 1.46
CA ALA A 36 -6.16 -11.31 2.11
C ALA A 36 -6.00 -10.37 3.32
N LEU A 37 -4.94 -10.54 4.12
CA LEU A 37 -4.64 -9.66 5.25
C LEU A 37 -4.27 -8.25 4.78
N LEU A 38 -3.45 -8.14 3.74
CA LEU A 38 -3.11 -6.85 3.12
C LEU A 38 -4.35 -6.14 2.57
N LEU A 39 -5.25 -6.87 1.90
CA LEU A 39 -6.52 -6.33 1.42
C LEU A 39 -7.40 -5.86 2.59
N ALA A 40 -7.50 -6.64 3.67
CA ALA A 40 -8.28 -6.28 4.84
C ALA A 40 -7.77 -4.98 5.50
N ARG A 41 -6.44 -4.82 5.62
CA ARG A 41 -5.82 -3.58 6.13
C ARG A 41 -6.10 -2.37 5.25
N LEU A 42 -6.07 -2.57 3.93
CA LEU A 42 -6.44 -1.52 3.00
C LEU A 42 -7.90 -1.14 3.17
N VAL A 43 -8.82 -2.10 3.19
CA VAL A 43 -10.26 -1.86 3.39
C VAL A 43 -10.53 -1.13 4.71
N GLU A 44 -9.90 -1.55 5.81
CA GLU A 44 -9.97 -0.86 7.11
C GLU A 44 -9.54 0.61 6.99
N THR A 45 -8.40 0.86 6.34
CA THR A 45 -7.90 2.22 6.07
C THR A 45 -8.91 3.04 5.27
N LEU A 46 -9.51 2.47 4.22
CA LEU A 46 -10.48 3.16 3.38
C LEU A 46 -11.78 3.49 4.11
N ILE A 47 -12.25 2.60 4.99
CA ILE A 47 -13.42 2.86 5.84
C ILE A 47 -13.11 4.02 6.81
N LEU A 48 -11.94 4.00 7.45
CA LEU A 48 -11.51 5.07 8.36
C LEU A 48 -11.30 6.41 7.66
N LEU A 49 -11.00 6.40 6.36
CA LEU A 49 -10.96 7.60 5.54
C LEU A 49 -12.36 8.08 5.12
N ASP A 50 -13.43 7.31 5.31
CA ASP A 50 -14.78 7.57 4.76
C ASP A 50 -14.83 7.46 3.23
N ALA A 51 -14.03 6.56 2.65
CA ALA A 51 -14.00 6.33 1.19
C ALA A 51 -15.09 5.35 0.70
N ALA A 52 -16.04 4.95 1.55
CA ALA A 52 -17.12 4.07 1.19
C ALA A 52 -18.10 4.70 0.18
N PRO A 53 -18.84 3.91 -0.63
CA PRO A 53 -18.86 2.45 -0.65
C PRO A 53 -17.63 1.83 -1.33
N LEU A 54 -17.29 0.62 -0.89
CA LEU A 54 -16.13 -0.15 -1.37
C LEU A 54 -16.59 -1.40 -2.14
N ARG A 55 -15.84 -1.78 -3.17
CA ARG A 55 -15.97 -3.08 -3.85
C ARG A 55 -14.63 -3.78 -3.79
N VAL A 56 -14.62 -5.03 -3.35
CA VAL A 56 -13.41 -5.85 -3.26
C VAL A 56 -13.45 -6.97 -4.27
N GLY A 57 -12.30 -7.30 -4.85
CA GLY A 57 -12.16 -8.34 -5.86
C GLY A 57 -10.92 -9.18 -5.64
N ARG A 58 -10.96 -10.41 -6.17
CA ARG A 58 -9.79 -11.29 -6.26
C ARG A 58 -9.83 -12.06 -7.56
N ALA A 59 -8.70 -12.07 -8.27
CA ALA A 59 -8.50 -12.82 -9.51
C ALA A 59 -7.13 -13.53 -9.44
N GLY A 60 -7.14 -14.82 -9.05
CA GLY A 60 -5.91 -15.55 -8.76
C GLY A 60 -5.14 -14.93 -7.58
N ALA A 61 -3.90 -14.50 -7.84
CA ALA A 61 -3.02 -13.81 -6.88
C ALA A 61 -3.17 -12.28 -6.90
N TRP A 62 -4.04 -11.74 -7.75
CA TRP A 62 -4.40 -10.32 -7.73
C TRP A 62 -5.56 -10.07 -6.77
N TYR A 63 -5.40 -9.04 -5.94
CA TYR A 63 -6.40 -8.51 -5.03
C TYR A 63 -6.70 -7.07 -5.45
N SER A 64 -7.96 -6.64 -5.37
CA SER A 64 -8.33 -5.27 -5.70
C SER A 64 -9.36 -4.71 -4.74
N VAL A 65 -9.31 -3.39 -4.57
CA VAL A 65 -10.36 -2.60 -3.96
C VAL A 65 -10.67 -1.38 -4.83
N TYR A 66 -11.94 -1.15 -5.07
CA TYR A 66 -12.47 0.07 -5.64
C TYR A 66 -13.20 0.87 -4.55
N ALA A 67 -13.04 2.19 -4.58
CA ALA A 67 -13.82 3.13 -3.80
C ALA A 67 -14.45 4.17 -4.72
N GLU A 68 -15.70 4.55 -4.44
CA GLU A 68 -16.38 5.62 -5.22
C GLU A 68 -15.75 6.99 -5.01
N ARG A 69 -15.14 7.22 -3.85
CA ARG A 69 -14.41 8.44 -3.55
C ARG A 69 -12.92 8.20 -3.73
N ASP A 70 -12.30 8.99 -4.60
CA ASP A 70 -10.84 8.99 -4.74
C ASP A 70 -10.15 9.54 -3.48
N TRP A 71 -9.67 8.63 -2.63
CA TRP A 71 -9.02 8.95 -1.36
C TRP A 71 -7.53 9.34 -1.50
N LEU A 72 -6.99 9.27 -2.72
CA LEU A 72 -5.66 9.80 -3.05
C LEU A 72 -5.72 11.24 -3.54
N MET A 73 -6.91 11.70 -3.94
CA MET A 73 -7.15 13.09 -4.34
C MET A 73 -7.08 14.01 -3.12
N ARG A 74 -6.16 14.97 -3.14
CA ARG A 74 -6.12 16.06 -2.15
C ARG A 74 -7.20 17.09 -2.45
N GLU A 75 -7.50 17.95 -1.49
CA GLU A 75 -8.42 19.10 -1.67
C GLU A 75 -8.02 20.02 -2.84
N SER A 76 -6.73 20.08 -3.16
CA SER A 76 -6.21 20.80 -4.34
C SER A 76 -6.59 20.17 -5.69
N GLY A 77 -7.24 19.01 -5.71
CA GLY A 77 -7.53 18.26 -6.93
C GLY A 77 -6.32 17.55 -7.52
N VAL A 78 -5.26 17.34 -6.73
CA VAL A 78 -4.03 16.65 -7.15
C VAL A 78 -3.97 15.28 -6.49
N ILE A 79 -3.66 14.26 -7.29
CA ILE A 79 -3.44 12.89 -6.80
C ILE A 79 -2.12 12.83 -6.05
N CYS A 80 -2.17 12.31 -4.84
CA CYS A 80 -1.01 12.17 -3.97
C CYS A 80 -0.66 10.69 -3.77
N LEU A 81 0.41 10.25 -4.41
CA LEU A 81 0.92 8.88 -4.29
C LEU A 81 1.86 8.67 -3.10
N ASP A 82 2.14 9.71 -2.30
CA ASP A 82 3.01 9.62 -1.10
C ASP A 82 2.59 8.52 -0.13
N ALA A 83 1.30 8.19 -0.07
CA ALA A 83 0.76 7.13 0.76
C ALA A 83 1.38 5.76 0.47
N PHE A 84 1.86 5.54 -0.75
CA PHE A 84 2.52 4.31 -1.16
C PHE A 84 4.02 4.29 -0.81
N GLN A 85 4.60 5.41 -0.39
CA GLN A 85 6.04 5.57 -0.21
C GLN A 85 6.44 5.94 1.23
N ARG A 86 5.49 6.45 2.02
CA ARG A 86 5.76 7.04 3.34
C ARG A 86 4.82 6.46 4.38
N LEU A 87 5.32 6.32 5.61
CA LEU A 87 4.47 6.14 6.78
C LEU A 87 3.73 7.46 7.04
N ILE A 88 2.44 7.47 6.71
CA ILE A 88 1.55 8.60 6.92
C ILE A 88 0.55 8.17 8.00
N PRO A 89 0.54 8.84 9.16
CA PRO A 89 -0.44 8.57 10.19
C PRO A 89 -1.86 8.80 9.67
N LEU A 90 -2.76 7.91 10.02
CA LEU A 90 -4.17 7.97 9.71
C LEU A 90 -4.88 8.75 10.82
N PRO A 91 -5.40 9.98 10.54
CA PRO A 91 -5.94 10.85 11.59
C PRO A 91 -7.08 10.21 12.39
N SER A 92 -7.88 9.38 11.74
CA SER A 92 -9.06 8.70 12.31
C SER A 92 -8.76 7.34 12.96
N GLY A 93 -7.57 6.76 12.77
CA GLY A 93 -7.20 5.45 13.32
C GLY A 93 -6.52 5.49 14.71
N GLY A 94 -6.23 6.69 15.22
CA GLY A 94 -5.49 6.87 16.47
C GLY A 94 -3.97 6.93 16.29
N ARG A 95 -3.23 6.96 17.42
CA ARG A 95 -1.81 7.35 17.49
C ARG A 95 -0.81 6.45 16.77
N PHE A 96 -1.23 5.28 16.29
CA PHE A 96 -0.34 4.24 15.73
C PHE A 96 -0.87 3.60 14.45
N TYR A 97 -1.88 4.19 13.81
CA TYR A 97 -2.35 3.71 12.53
C TYR A 97 -1.64 4.46 11.42
N ASP A 98 -0.86 3.74 10.62
CA ASP A 98 -0.32 4.24 9.36
C ASP A 98 -1.22 3.81 8.20
N ARG A 99 -1.16 4.59 7.12
CA ARG A 99 -1.80 4.27 5.85
C ARG A 99 -1.33 2.92 5.30
N ALA A 100 -2.27 2.03 4.96
CA ALA A 100 -1.94 0.67 4.49
C ALA A 100 -1.29 0.64 3.10
N GLU A 101 -1.36 1.70 2.31
CA GLU A 101 -0.80 1.74 0.95
C GLU A 101 0.71 1.47 0.91
N VAL A 102 1.49 2.00 1.86
CA VAL A 102 2.94 1.76 1.92
C VAL A 102 3.26 0.30 2.23
N MET A 103 2.38 -0.40 2.97
CA MET A 103 2.52 -1.83 3.24
C MET A 103 2.36 -2.65 1.96
N LEU A 104 1.45 -2.24 1.06
CA LEU A 104 1.30 -2.88 -0.25
C LEU A 104 2.58 -2.74 -1.07
N THR A 105 3.11 -1.53 -1.19
CA THR A 105 4.36 -1.27 -1.94
C THR A 105 5.54 -2.07 -1.39
N ALA A 106 5.59 -2.23 -0.06
CA ALA A 106 6.66 -2.96 0.61
C ALA A 106 6.54 -4.48 0.41
N LEU A 107 5.33 -5.04 0.50
CA LEU A 107 5.14 -6.48 0.70
C LEU A 107 4.54 -7.22 -0.50
N ALA A 108 3.84 -6.52 -1.39
CA ALA A 108 3.28 -7.08 -2.61
C ALA A 108 4.34 -7.18 -3.72
N ASP A 109 4.13 -8.11 -4.65
CA ASP A 109 5.00 -8.29 -5.81
C ASP A 109 4.84 -7.17 -6.84
N ALA A 110 3.61 -6.65 -6.92
CA ALA A 110 3.22 -5.52 -7.75
C ALA A 110 2.06 -4.76 -7.13
N VAL A 111 2.01 -3.45 -7.35
CA VAL A 111 0.91 -2.58 -6.95
C VAL A 111 0.59 -1.63 -8.09
N VAL A 112 -0.69 -1.53 -8.42
CA VAL A 112 -1.22 -0.62 -9.43
C VAL A 112 -2.40 0.15 -8.87
N THR A 113 -2.62 1.35 -9.39
CA THR A 113 -3.84 2.12 -9.16
C THR A 113 -4.43 2.57 -10.48
N SER A 114 -5.75 2.68 -10.55
CA SER A 114 -6.44 3.26 -11.71
C SER A 114 -7.45 4.32 -11.30
N ASP A 115 -7.52 5.35 -12.14
CA ASP A 115 -8.58 6.37 -12.17
C ASP A 115 -9.05 6.57 -13.63
N MET A 116 -9.79 7.65 -13.89
CA MET A 116 -10.27 7.99 -15.24
C MET A 116 -9.14 8.30 -16.25
N SER A 117 -7.93 8.61 -15.80
CA SER A 117 -6.75 8.84 -16.65
C SER A 117 -6.06 7.54 -17.07
N GLY A 118 -6.37 6.43 -16.41
CA GLY A 118 -5.86 5.11 -16.72
C GLY A 118 -5.14 4.44 -15.55
N VAL A 119 -4.31 3.45 -15.88
CA VAL A 119 -3.59 2.61 -14.92
C VAL A 119 -2.19 3.20 -14.67
N THR A 120 -1.83 3.36 -13.40
CA THR A 120 -0.50 3.76 -12.95
C THR A 120 0.12 2.63 -12.13
N TRP A 121 1.33 2.23 -12.49
CA TRP A 121 2.13 1.28 -11.72
C TRP A 121 2.84 1.99 -10.57
N ILE A 122 2.61 1.51 -9.35
CA ILE A 122 3.25 2.01 -8.13
C ILE A 122 4.52 1.21 -7.85
N SER A 123 4.45 -0.12 -7.97
CA SER A 123 5.58 -1.02 -7.82
C SER A 123 5.38 -2.30 -8.65
N GLY A 124 6.49 -3.01 -8.90
CA GLY A 124 6.52 -4.19 -9.75
C GLY A 124 6.69 -3.85 -11.24
N GLU A 125 7.07 -4.85 -12.02
CA GLU A 125 7.29 -4.72 -13.47
C GLU A 125 6.10 -5.31 -14.22
N PRO A 126 5.48 -4.57 -15.17
CA PRO A 126 4.32 -5.06 -15.93
C PRO A 126 4.58 -6.38 -16.68
N ASP A 127 5.80 -6.56 -17.18
CA ASP A 127 6.19 -7.75 -17.93
C ASP A 127 6.29 -9.00 -17.05
N LYS A 128 6.67 -8.81 -15.77
CA LYS A 128 6.81 -9.89 -14.79
C LYS A 128 5.49 -10.27 -14.15
N TRP A 129 4.64 -9.27 -13.92
CA TRP A 129 3.36 -9.43 -13.24
C TRP A 129 2.23 -8.91 -14.13
N PRO A 130 1.89 -9.59 -15.23
CA PRO A 130 0.87 -9.08 -16.13
C PRO A 130 -0.46 -8.93 -15.39
N LEU A 131 -1.07 -7.75 -15.52
CA LEU A 131 -2.41 -7.52 -15.02
C LEU A 131 -3.38 -8.45 -15.77
N ARG A 132 -4.16 -9.22 -15.02
CA ARG A 132 -5.11 -10.13 -15.64
C ARG A 132 -6.36 -9.38 -16.12
N ALA A 133 -6.94 -9.86 -17.22
CA ALA A 133 -8.15 -9.26 -17.80
C ALA A 133 -9.40 -9.35 -16.89
N ASP A 134 -9.38 -10.25 -15.91
CA ASP A 134 -10.44 -10.44 -14.91
C ASP A 134 -10.26 -9.57 -13.66
N VAL A 135 -9.16 -8.82 -13.54
CA VAL A 135 -9.02 -7.75 -12.54
C VAL A 135 -9.76 -6.53 -13.05
N ASP A 136 -10.91 -6.24 -12.44
CA ASP A 136 -11.71 -5.08 -12.78
C ASP A 136 -11.02 -3.78 -12.33
N LEU A 137 -10.18 -3.23 -13.21
CA LEU A 137 -9.66 -1.87 -13.12
C LEU A 137 -10.52 -0.87 -13.90
N ALA A 138 -11.54 -1.36 -14.62
CA ALA A 138 -12.45 -0.53 -15.37
C ALA A 138 -13.41 0.13 -14.38
N LEU A 139 -13.18 1.41 -14.13
CA LEU A 139 -14.06 2.15 -13.25
C LEU A 139 -15.45 2.21 -13.89
N PRO A 140 -16.52 2.14 -13.10
CA PRO A 140 -17.78 2.76 -13.50
C PRO A 140 -17.47 4.19 -14.00
N LEU A 141 -18.32 4.78 -14.85
CA LEU A 141 -18.20 6.15 -15.40
C LEU A 141 -18.20 7.29 -14.33
N GLN A 142 -17.75 7.04 -13.10
CA GLN A 142 -17.76 7.92 -11.93
C GLN A 142 -16.36 8.07 -11.29
N LYS A 143 -16.23 9.12 -10.47
CA LYS A 143 -15.02 9.70 -9.86
C LYS A 143 -14.36 8.84 -8.76
N GLY A 144 -14.19 7.54 -8.99
CA GLY A 144 -13.60 6.61 -8.04
C GLY A 144 -12.12 6.30 -8.28
N ARG A 145 -11.59 5.43 -7.43
CA ARG A 145 -10.24 4.89 -7.59
C ARG A 145 -10.22 3.40 -7.31
N THR A 146 -9.46 2.67 -8.10
CA THR A 146 -9.11 1.28 -7.82
C THR A 146 -7.64 1.20 -7.42
N VAL A 147 -7.35 0.37 -6.42
CA VAL A 147 -6.01 -0.12 -6.13
C VAL A 147 -6.04 -1.63 -6.25
N ALA A 148 -5.10 -2.18 -7.01
CA ALA A 148 -4.91 -3.62 -7.12
C ALA A 148 -3.46 -3.98 -6.83
N PHE A 149 -3.24 -5.16 -6.27
CA PHE A 149 -1.90 -5.65 -5.98
C PHE A 149 -1.80 -7.14 -6.20
N HIS A 150 -0.63 -7.58 -6.65
CA HIS A 150 -0.30 -8.99 -6.78
C HIS A 150 0.41 -9.45 -5.51
N TYR A 151 -0.06 -10.54 -4.91
CA TYR A 151 0.61 -11.15 -3.78
C TYR A 151 0.65 -12.67 -3.96
N PHE A 152 1.85 -13.20 -4.18
CA PHE A 152 2.10 -14.62 -4.19
C PHE A 152 3.34 -14.94 -3.36
N LYS A 153 3.09 -15.36 -2.12
CA LYS A 153 4.07 -16.09 -1.33
C LYS A 153 3.47 -17.46 -0.99
N PRO A 154 4.22 -18.56 -1.16
CA PRO A 154 3.75 -19.87 -0.73
C PRO A 154 3.40 -19.80 0.76
N ASP A 155 2.25 -20.35 1.13
CA ASP A 155 1.89 -20.47 2.54
C ASP A 155 2.90 -21.42 3.18
N PRO A 156 3.60 -21.04 4.27
CA PRO A 156 4.46 -21.97 4.98
C PRO A 156 3.71 -23.21 5.51
N LEU A 157 2.37 -23.19 5.52
CA LEU A 157 1.52 -24.34 5.86
C LEU A 157 1.23 -25.29 4.68
N ASP A 158 1.64 -24.95 3.45
CA ASP A 158 1.48 -25.81 2.27
C ASP A 158 2.66 -26.81 2.08
N GLY A 159 3.52 -26.97 3.09
CA GLY A 159 4.71 -27.85 3.10
C GLY A 159 4.65 -29.00 4.09
#